data_AF-A0A2H0U408-F1
#
_entry.id   AF-A0A2H0U408-F1
#
_cell.length_a   1.000
_cell.length_b   1.000
_cell.length_c   1.000
_cell.angle_alpha   90.00
_cell.angle_beta   90.00
_cell.angle_gamma   90.00
#
_symmetry.space_group_name_H-M   'P 1'
#
loop_
_entity.id
_entity.type
_entity.pdbx_description
1 polymer ?
#
loop_
_entity_poly.entity_id
_entity_poly.type
_entity_poly.pdbx_seq_one_letter_code
_entity_poly.pdbx_strand_id
1 'polypeptide(L)'
;GLIVAGVHPSPVPYAHLITTTTHKTLRGPRGAMIMVTNKGLKKNPNLGRLIDSAIIPGLQGGPHDNQTTAIAVALLEASKPNFKTYGKQIVKNAKALAKELIKHGFDLVSGGTENHLILIDLRNKKVNGAVAALALETAGVVVNKNGVPFDTNPPFYPSGIRLGTPAITTRGMKEKDMAKIAVFINKAVAEVKGIELPDNKEKRKLYWKSLKKEIVKNKKLLEISEEVKLFSAKFPVP
;
A
#
# COMPACT_ATOMS: atom_id res chain seq x y z
N GLY A 1 -7.68 -4.57 -10.07
CA GLY A 1 -6.93 -3.42 -10.59
C GLY A 1 -5.91 -3.83 -11.63
N LEU A 2 -4.69 -4.14 -11.21
CA LEU A 2 -3.57 -4.40 -12.14
C LEU A 2 -3.81 -5.53 -13.15
N ILE A 3 -4.50 -6.59 -12.75
CA ILE A 3 -4.90 -7.70 -13.64
C ILE A 3 -5.85 -7.19 -14.74
N VAL A 4 -6.90 -6.43 -14.37
CA VAL A 4 -7.84 -5.82 -15.32
C VAL A 4 -7.13 -4.87 -16.28
N ALA A 5 -6.14 -4.13 -15.77
CA ALA A 5 -5.30 -3.25 -16.58
C ALA A 5 -4.30 -3.99 -17.50
N GLY A 6 -4.17 -5.31 -17.37
CA GLY A 6 -3.26 -6.14 -18.17
C GLY A 6 -1.78 -5.97 -17.82
N VAL A 7 -1.46 -5.49 -16.61
CA VAL A 7 -0.07 -5.23 -16.16
C VAL A 7 0.38 -6.16 -15.03
N HIS A 8 -0.39 -7.20 -14.75
CA HIS A 8 -0.05 -8.26 -13.81
C HIS A 8 -0.71 -9.56 -14.28
N PRO A 9 -0.04 -10.73 -14.16
CA PRO A 9 -0.57 -11.99 -14.64
C PRO A 9 -1.92 -12.33 -13.99
N SER A 10 -2.83 -12.89 -14.79
CA SER A 10 -4.12 -13.35 -14.29
C SER A 10 -3.96 -14.69 -13.56
N PRO A 11 -4.56 -14.87 -12.37
CA PRO A 11 -4.57 -16.15 -11.67
C PRO A 11 -5.60 -17.14 -12.23
N VAL A 12 -6.48 -16.71 -13.14
CA VAL A 12 -7.60 -17.51 -13.71
C VAL A 12 -7.16 -18.87 -14.27
N PRO A 13 -6.03 -19.01 -14.99
CA PRO A 13 -5.60 -20.32 -15.51
C PRO A 13 -5.26 -21.34 -14.42
N TYR A 14 -4.90 -20.88 -13.22
CA TYR A 14 -4.33 -21.73 -12.16
C TYR A 14 -5.29 -22.00 -11.03
N ALA A 15 -6.04 -20.99 -10.61
CA ALA A 15 -6.90 -21.01 -9.42
C ALA A 15 -8.27 -21.64 -9.70
N HIS A 16 -8.85 -22.31 -8.70
CA HIS A 16 -10.24 -22.76 -8.73
C HIS A 16 -11.21 -21.63 -8.34
N LEU A 17 -10.79 -20.82 -7.37
CA LEU A 17 -11.55 -19.71 -6.79
C LEU A 17 -10.66 -18.47 -6.74
N ILE A 18 -11.26 -17.31 -6.98
CA ILE A 18 -10.59 -16.01 -6.86
C ILE A 18 -11.46 -15.12 -5.98
N THR A 19 -10.89 -14.64 -4.87
CA THR A 19 -11.50 -13.61 -4.04
C THR A 19 -10.77 -12.29 -4.25
N THR A 20 -11.49 -11.17 -4.19
CA THR A 20 -10.88 -9.85 -4.32
C THR A 20 -11.68 -8.78 -3.61
N THR A 21 -11.00 -7.75 -3.12
CA THR A 21 -11.65 -6.53 -2.64
C THR A 21 -11.83 -5.53 -3.77
N THR A 22 -12.91 -4.74 -3.74
CA THR A 22 -13.24 -3.80 -4.82
C THR A 22 -12.61 -2.41 -4.67
N HIS A 23 -12.09 -2.04 -3.51
CA HIS A 23 -11.64 -0.66 -3.21
C HIS A 23 -10.16 -0.36 -3.46
N LYS A 24 -9.29 -1.36 -3.55
CA LYS A 24 -7.82 -1.15 -3.62
C LYS A 24 -7.39 -0.70 -5.03
N THR A 25 -6.56 -1.48 -5.71
CA THR A 25 -6.15 -1.15 -7.09
C THR A 25 -7.30 -1.19 -8.09
N LEU A 26 -8.47 -1.72 -7.73
CA LEU A 26 -9.69 -1.65 -8.55
C LEU A 26 -10.42 -0.29 -8.41
N ARG A 27 -10.12 0.50 -7.38
CA ARG A 27 -10.62 1.86 -7.18
C ARG A 27 -12.16 1.98 -7.13
N GLY A 28 -12.84 0.93 -6.67
CA GLY A 28 -14.27 0.94 -6.39
C GLY A 28 -14.60 1.22 -4.92
N PRO A 29 -15.83 0.95 -4.48
CA PRO A 29 -16.24 1.15 -3.09
C PRO A 29 -15.77 -0.04 -2.21
N ARG A 30 -15.93 0.06 -0.88
CA ARG A 30 -15.55 -1.02 0.07
C ARG A 30 -16.44 -2.26 -0.07
N GLY A 31 -16.01 -3.24 -0.84
CA GLY A 31 -16.69 -4.54 -0.94
C GLY A 31 -15.74 -5.64 -1.37
N ALA A 32 -16.32 -6.79 -1.70
CA ALA A 32 -15.59 -7.96 -2.16
C ALA A 32 -16.37 -8.72 -3.26
N MET A 33 -15.66 -9.52 -4.03
CA MET A 33 -16.23 -10.45 -5.01
C MET A 33 -15.58 -11.82 -4.84
N ILE A 34 -16.37 -12.88 -5.02
CA ILE A 34 -15.91 -14.26 -5.08
C ILE A 34 -16.26 -14.78 -6.47
N MET A 35 -15.27 -15.24 -7.21
CA MET A 35 -15.42 -15.75 -8.57
C MET A 35 -14.98 -17.21 -8.63
N VAL A 36 -15.77 -18.03 -9.32
CA VAL A 36 -15.42 -19.41 -9.64
C VAL A 36 -14.86 -19.48 -11.05
N THR A 37 -13.70 -20.10 -11.22
CA THR A 37 -13.10 -20.26 -12.55
C THR A 37 -13.65 -21.51 -13.25
N ASN A 38 -13.46 -21.62 -14.57
CA ASN A 38 -13.76 -22.86 -15.29
C ASN A 38 -13.05 -24.08 -14.70
N LYS A 39 -11.83 -23.90 -14.17
CA LYS A 39 -11.10 -24.97 -13.47
C LYS A 39 -11.80 -25.36 -12.17
N GLY A 40 -12.33 -24.39 -11.42
CA GLY A 40 -13.15 -24.63 -10.24
C GLY A 40 -14.42 -25.40 -10.55
N LEU A 41 -15.16 -24.99 -11.58
CA LEU A 41 -16.38 -25.67 -12.02
C LEU A 41 -16.12 -27.10 -12.52
N LYS A 42 -15.01 -27.34 -13.24
CA LYS A 42 -14.60 -28.70 -13.63
C LYS A 42 -14.30 -29.59 -12.43
N LYS A 43 -13.68 -29.03 -11.38
CA LYS A 43 -13.38 -29.76 -10.14
C LYS A 43 -14.64 -30.07 -9.33
N ASN A 44 -15.58 -29.14 -9.27
CA ASN A 44 -16.88 -29.32 -8.64
C ASN A 44 -17.92 -28.43 -9.34
N PRO A 45 -18.84 -29.02 -10.13
CA PRO A 45 -19.86 -28.26 -10.85
C PRO A 45 -20.80 -27.47 -9.92
N ASN A 46 -20.96 -27.90 -8.66
CA ASN A 46 -21.80 -27.24 -7.66
C ASN A 46 -21.09 -26.13 -6.89
N LEU A 47 -19.83 -25.82 -7.20
CA LEU A 47 -19.01 -24.91 -6.39
C LEU A 47 -19.60 -23.49 -6.28
N GLY A 48 -20.21 -22.97 -7.35
CA GLY A 48 -20.93 -21.69 -7.31
C GLY A 48 -22.08 -21.71 -6.29
N ARG A 49 -22.97 -22.70 -6.39
CA ARG A 49 -24.11 -22.86 -5.46
C ARG A 49 -23.66 -23.01 -4.01
N LEU A 50 -22.59 -23.77 -3.77
CA LEU A 50 -22.04 -23.95 -2.42
C LEU A 50 -21.51 -22.63 -1.84
N ILE A 51 -20.86 -21.80 -2.66
CA ILE A 51 -20.39 -20.47 -2.24
C ILE A 51 -21.58 -19.55 -1.96
N ASP A 52 -22.56 -19.50 -2.86
CA ASP A 52 -23.74 -18.65 -2.68
C ASP A 52 -24.48 -19.03 -1.39
N SER A 53 -24.68 -20.34 -1.15
CA SER A 53 -25.33 -20.86 0.07
C SER A 53 -24.53 -20.57 1.35
N ALA A 54 -23.19 -20.59 1.26
CA ALA A 54 -22.33 -20.23 2.39
C ALA A 54 -22.40 -18.73 2.71
N ILE A 55 -22.62 -17.88 1.70
CA ILE A 55 -22.82 -16.44 1.90
C ILE A 55 -24.22 -16.18 2.45
N ILE A 56 -25.26 -16.61 1.76
CA ILE A 56 -26.66 -16.48 2.17
C ILE A 56 -27.37 -17.82 1.96
N PRO A 57 -28.04 -18.39 2.98
CA PRO A 57 -28.29 -17.85 4.32
C PRO A 57 -27.15 -18.10 5.33
N GLY A 58 -25.98 -18.62 4.90
CA GLY A 58 -24.95 -19.12 5.83
C GLY A 58 -24.32 -18.07 6.76
N LEU A 59 -23.74 -17.00 6.21
CA LEU A 59 -22.93 -16.03 6.96
C LEU A 59 -23.53 -14.62 7.00
N GLN A 60 -24.32 -14.27 5.98
CA GLN A 60 -24.89 -12.94 5.80
C GLN A 60 -26.40 -13.05 5.55
N GLY A 61 -27.11 -11.97 5.88
CA GLY A 61 -28.53 -11.77 5.58
C GLY A 61 -28.73 -10.88 4.35
N GLY A 62 -29.43 -9.76 4.52
CA GLY A 62 -29.78 -8.86 3.41
C GLY A 62 -28.55 -8.26 2.69
N PRO A 63 -28.56 -8.18 1.35
CA PRO A 63 -27.47 -7.58 0.58
C PRO A 63 -27.43 -6.06 0.74
N HIS A 64 -26.24 -5.47 0.56
CA HIS A 64 -26.07 -4.02 0.51
C HIS A 64 -26.16 -3.54 -0.95
N ASP A 65 -27.37 -3.41 -1.49
CA ASP A 65 -27.58 -3.15 -2.93
C ASP A 65 -27.02 -1.81 -3.43
N ASN A 66 -26.97 -0.80 -2.55
CA ASN A 66 -26.25 0.44 -2.82
C ASN A 66 -24.75 0.17 -3.09
N GLN A 67 -24.14 -0.76 -2.36
CA GLN A 67 -22.75 -1.16 -2.56
C GLN A 67 -22.57 -2.00 -3.81
N THR A 68 -23.49 -2.92 -4.09
CA THR A 68 -23.51 -3.71 -5.33
C THR A 68 -23.56 -2.80 -6.56
N THR A 69 -24.43 -1.79 -6.52
CA THR A 69 -24.57 -0.78 -7.58
C THR A 69 -23.27 0.01 -7.78
N ALA A 70 -22.65 0.49 -6.69
CA ALA A 70 -21.39 1.22 -6.77
C ALA A 70 -20.21 0.33 -7.26
N ILE A 71 -20.22 -0.99 -6.96
CA ILE A 71 -19.26 -1.94 -7.52
C ILE A 71 -19.46 -2.07 -9.03
N ALA A 72 -20.70 -2.14 -9.51
CA ALA A 72 -21.00 -2.21 -10.95
C ALA A 72 -20.45 -0.98 -11.70
N VAL A 73 -20.62 0.23 -11.14
CA VAL A 73 -20.04 1.47 -11.69
C VAL A 73 -18.51 1.38 -11.76
N ALA A 74 -17.85 0.93 -10.69
CA ALA A 74 -16.40 0.79 -10.67
C ALA A 74 -15.88 -0.25 -11.67
N LEU A 75 -16.62 -1.34 -11.89
CA LEU A 75 -16.29 -2.35 -12.90
C LEU A 75 -16.45 -1.81 -14.32
N LEU A 76 -17.48 -0.99 -14.58
CA LEU A 76 -17.66 -0.29 -15.84
C LEU A 76 -16.53 0.73 -16.09
N GLU A 77 -16.08 1.45 -15.07
CA GLU A 77 -14.88 2.29 -15.22
C GLU A 77 -13.63 1.44 -15.52
N ALA A 78 -13.46 0.33 -14.81
CA ALA A 78 -12.29 -0.53 -14.95
C ALA A 78 -12.21 -1.24 -16.31
N SER A 79 -13.34 -1.43 -17.00
CA SER A 79 -13.38 -2.02 -18.34
C SER A 79 -12.93 -1.05 -19.45
N LYS A 80 -12.91 0.26 -19.19
CA LYS A 80 -12.56 1.28 -20.18
C LYS A 80 -11.05 1.31 -20.47
N PRO A 81 -10.63 1.71 -21.70
CA PRO A 81 -9.21 1.76 -22.07
C PRO A 81 -8.34 2.67 -21.19
N ASN A 82 -8.90 3.78 -20.69
CA ASN A 82 -8.20 4.70 -19.79
C ASN A 82 -7.76 4.02 -18.48
N PHE A 83 -8.49 3.02 -17.99
CA PHE A 83 -8.11 2.26 -16.80
C PHE A 83 -6.86 1.40 -17.03
N LYS A 84 -6.66 0.88 -18.25
CA LYS A 84 -5.42 0.19 -18.64
C LYS A 84 -4.23 1.14 -18.62
N THR A 85 -4.39 2.35 -19.17
CA THR A 85 -3.37 3.41 -19.12
C THR A 85 -3.05 3.81 -17.67
N TYR A 86 -4.06 3.96 -16.82
CA TYR A 86 -3.90 4.19 -15.39
C TYR A 86 -3.09 3.07 -14.72
N GLY A 87 -3.45 1.80 -14.93
CA GLY A 87 -2.72 0.68 -14.35
C GLY A 87 -1.26 0.60 -14.80
N LYS A 88 -0.96 0.88 -16.08
CA LYS A 88 0.41 1.02 -16.58
C LYS A 88 1.17 2.13 -15.86
N GLN A 89 0.53 3.28 -15.62
CA GLN A 89 1.15 4.37 -14.89
C GLN A 89 1.46 4.00 -13.43
N ILE A 90 0.59 3.25 -12.74
CA ILE A 90 0.83 2.80 -11.36
C ILE A 90 2.16 2.04 -11.28
N VAL A 91 2.37 1.09 -12.18
CA VAL A 91 3.59 0.26 -12.22
C VAL A 91 4.81 1.09 -12.63
N LYS A 92 4.69 2.00 -13.60
CA LYS A 92 5.77 2.93 -13.96
C LYS A 92 6.20 3.80 -12.78
N ASN A 93 5.23 4.36 -12.06
CA ASN A 93 5.48 5.15 -10.86
C ASN A 93 6.14 4.31 -9.76
N ALA A 94 5.68 3.07 -9.53
CA ALA A 94 6.27 2.19 -8.53
C ALA A 94 7.74 1.86 -8.86
N LYS A 95 8.04 1.55 -10.13
CA LYS A 95 9.42 1.33 -10.60
C LYS A 95 10.29 2.58 -10.48
N ALA A 96 9.76 3.75 -10.83
CA ALA A 96 10.48 5.02 -10.67
C ALA A 96 10.78 5.32 -9.20
N LEU A 97 9.79 5.18 -8.31
CA LEU A 97 9.98 5.37 -6.87
C LEU A 97 11.02 4.40 -6.29
N ALA A 98 10.95 3.11 -6.66
CA ALA A 98 11.91 2.11 -6.24
C ALA A 98 13.34 2.48 -6.67
N LYS A 99 13.53 2.87 -7.94
CA LYS A 99 14.83 3.29 -8.47
C LYS A 99 15.42 4.47 -7.70
N GLU A 100 14.61 5.49 -7.40
CA GLU A 100 15.08 6.68 -6.68
C GLU A 100 15.36 6.38 -5.20
N LEU A 101 14.59 5.51 -4.55
CA LEU A 101 14.88 5.04 -3.19
C LEU A 101 16.19 4.26 -3.12
N ILE A 102 16.49 3.40 -4.10
CA ILE A 102 17.76 2.68 -4.18
C ILE A 102 18.93 3.67 -4.31
N LYS A 103 18.81 4.73 -5.12
CA LYS A 103 19.85 5.78 -5.20
C LYS A 103 20.09 6.49 -3.87
N HIS A 104 19.06 6.65 -3.05
CA HIS A 104 19.18 7.15 -1.69
C HIS A 104 19.71 6.10 -0.71
N GLY A 105 20.06 4.89 -1.17
CA GLY A 105 20.64 3.81 -0.36
C GLY A 105 19.63 3.11 0.53
N PHE A 106 18.34 3.10 0.17
CA PHE A 106 17.35 2.25 0.83
C PHE A 106 17.47 0.80 0.35
N ASP A 107 17.32 -0.14 1.28
CA ASP A 107 17.25 -1.56 0.94
C ASP A 107 15.80 -1.95 0.65
N LEU A 108 15.54 -2.44 -0.55
CA LEU A 108 14.20 -2.88 -0.97
C LEU A 108 14.15 -4.39 -0.92
N VAL A 109 13.15 -4.95 -0.24
CA VAL A 109 12.93 -6.39 -0.27
C VAL A 109 12.72 -6.82 -1.73
N SER A 110 13.44 -7.86 -2.17
CA SER A 110 13.55 -8.33 -3.57
C SER A 110 14.28 -7.40 -4.56
N GLY A 111 14.90 -6.31 -4.09
CA GLY A 111 15.71 -5.39 -4.89
C GLY A 111 14.92 -4.40 -5.77
N GLY A 112 13.58 -4.42 -5.71
CA GLY A 112 12.75 -3.56 -6.56
C GLY A 112 11.26 -3.84 -6.45
N THR A 113 10.53 -3.65 -7.55
CA THR A 113 9.11 -3.97 -7.65
C THR A 113 8.67 -4.22 -9.08
N GLU A 114 7.73 -5.16 -9.24
CA GLU A 114 7.06 -5.44 -10.51
C GLU A 114 5.56 -5.07 -10.49
N ASN A 115 5.08 -4.50 -9.38
CA ASN A 115 3.67 -4.19 -9.20
C ASN A 115 3.46 -2.76 -8.68
N HIS A 116 2.53 -2.55 -7.75
CA HIS A 116 2.11 -1.25 -7.24
C HIS A 116 2.69 -0.88 -5.87
N LEU A 117 3.43 -1.79 -5.23
CA LEU A 117 3.95 -1.59 -3.87
C LEU A 117 5.45 -1.84 -3.79
N ILE A 118 6.07 -1.25 -2.77
CA ILE A 118 7.49 -1.41 -2.44
C ILE A 118 7.56 -1.71 -0.95
N LEU A 119 8.37 -2.71 -0.57
CA LEU A 119 8.67 -3.02 0.83
C LEU A 119 10.14 -2.65 1.09
N ILE A 120 10.36 -1.79 2.08
CA ILE A 120 11.68 -1.28 2.44
C ILE A 120 12.11 -1.92 3.76
N ASP A 121 13.33 -2.43 3.80
CA ASP A 121 14.03 -2.77 5.03
C ASP A 121 14.87 -1.57 5.50
N LEU A 122 14.64 -1.11 6.72
CA LEU A 122 15.31 0.08 7.27
C LEU A 122 16.47 -0.27 8.20
N ARG A 123 16.83 -1.57 8.35
CA ARG A 123 17.98 -1.98 9.17
C ARG A 123 19.27 -1.35 8.66
N ASN A 124 19.47 -1.26 7.34
CA ASN A 124 20.63 -0.59 6.75
C ASN A 124 20.65 0.93 7.02
N LYS A 125 19.48 1.53 7.30
CA LYS A 125 19.33 2.92 7.72
C LYS A 125 19.50 3.12 9.22
N LYS A 126 19.61 2.05 10.01
CA LYS A 126 19.61 2.09 11.49
C LYS A 126 18.37 2.81 12.05
N VAL A 127 17.19 2.47 11.51
CA VAL A 127 15.90 3.02 11.95
C VAL A 127 14.89 1.89 12.06
N ASN A 128 14.10 1.89 13.14
CA ASN A 128 12.95 0.99 13.27
C ASN A 128 11.77 1.47 12.39
N GLY A 129 11.06 0.54 11.74
CA GLY A 129 9.96 0.85 10.84
C GLY A 129 8.79 1.59 11.49
N ALA A 130 8.53 1.38 12.79
CA ALA A 130 7.53 2.16 13.52
C ALA A 130 7.95 3.61 13.72
N VAL A 131 9.23 3.84 14.01
CA VAL A 131 9.82 5.19 14.17
C VAL A 131 9.80 5.92 12.83
N ALA A 132 10.25 5.27 11.76
CA ALA A 132 10.23 5.83 10.41
C ALA A 132 8.81 6.18 9.95
N ALA A 133 7.84 5.29 10.18
CA ALA A 133 6.45 5.55 9.80
C ALA A 133 5.88 6.78 10.51
N LEU A 134 6.19 6.98 11.80
CA LEU A 134 5.76 8.15 12.55
C LEU A 134 6.46 9.44 12.08
N ALA A 135 7.75 9.37 11.77
CA ALA A 135 8.50 10.50 11.24
C ALA A 135 7.96 10.93 9.88
N LEU A 136 7.68 9.97 9.00
CA LEU A 136 7.07 10.20 7.69
C LEU A 136 5.66 10.77 7.83
N GLU A 137 4.83 10.25 8.74
CA GLU A 137 3.50 10.79 9.02
C GLU A 137 3.58 12.25 9.48
N THR A 138 4.51 12.58 10.37
CA THR A 138 4.76 13.96 10.81
C THR A 138 5.20 14.86 9.65
N ALA A 139 6.00 14.31 8.74
CA ALA A 139 6.44 14.97 7.51
C ALA A 139 5.39 14.96 6.37
N GLY A 140 4.14 14.58 6.64
CA GLY A 140 3.05 14.59 5.66
C GLY A 140 3.05 13.43 4.66
N VAL A 141 3.87 12.40 4.87
CA VAL A 141 3.97 11.20 4.03
C VAL A 141 3.40 9.99 4.78
N VAL A 142 2.20 9.54 4.40
CA VAL A 142 1.55 8.43 5.07
C VAL A 142 2.00 7.09 4.49
N VAL A 143 2.54 6.23 5.36
CA VAL A 143 3.03 4.89 5.02
C VAL A 143 2.53 3.87 6.04
N ASN A 144 2.70 2.58 5.75
CA ASN A 144 2.43 1.52 6.70
C ASN A 144 3.73 0.89 7.19
N LYS A 145 3.93 0.79 8.51
CA LYS A 145 5.00 -0.05 9.08
C LYS A 145 4.69 -1.53 8.80
N ASN A 146 5.71 -2.30 8.40
CA ASN A 146 5.53 -3.66 7.91
C ASN A 146 6.73 -4.53 8.32
N GLY A 147 6.50 -5.78 8.69
CA GLY A 147 7.56 -6.76 8.89
C GLY A 147 8.34 -7.01 7.59
N VAL A 148 9.59 -7.43 7.72
CA VAL A 148 10.47 -7.81 6.60
C VAL A 148 10.93 -9.26 6.74
N PRO A 149 11.54 -9.88 5.71
CA PRO A 149 12.15 -11.20 5.86
C PRO A 149 13.19 -11.21 6.98
N PHE A 150 13.15 -12.25 7.82
CA PHE A 150 14.05 -12.43 8.97
C PHE A 150 14.06 -11.22 9.92
N ASP A 151 12.90 -10.60 10.12
CA ASP A 151 12.75 -9.48 11.05
C ASP A 151 12.95 -9.95 12.50
N THR A 152 13.93 -9.38 13.18
CA THR A 152 14.22 -9.67 14.60
C THR A 152 13.40 -8.78 15.54
N ASN A 153 12.74 -7.75 15.01
CA ASN A 153 11.88 -6.88 15.79
C ASN A 153 10.45 -7.42 15.92
N PRO A 154 9.72 -7.10 17.01
CA PRO A 154 8.38 -7.62 17.21
C PRO A 154 7.35 -6.97 16.28
N PRO A 155 6.19 -7.63 16.04
CA PRO A 155 5.20 -7.18 15.03
C PRO A 155 4.67 -5.75 15.21
N PHE A 156 4.60 -5.23 16.43
CA PHE A 156 4.16 -3.85 16.70
C PHE A 156 5.22 -2.78 16.38
N TYR A 157 6.49 -3.18 16.27
CA TYR A 157 7.64 -2.33 16.02
C TYR A 157 8.54 -2.95 14.94
N PRO A 158 8.02 -3.27 13.74
CA PRO A 158 8.77 -4.02 12.74
C PRO A 158 9.92 -3.19 12.14
N SER A 159 10.82 -3.83 11.41
CA SER A 159 11.99 -3.17 10.81
C SER A 159 11.71 -2.45 9.50
N GLY A 160 10.56 -2.65 8.86
CA GLY A 160 10.28 -2.12 7.53
C GLY A 160 9.09 -1.17 7.42
N ILE A 161 8.98 -0.58 6.22
CA ILE A 161 7.82 0.20 5.78
C ILE A 161 7.37 -0.24 4.39
N ARG A 162 6.06 -0.17 4.14
CA ARG A 162 5.44 -0.48 2.85
C ARG A 162 4.85 0.77 2.23
N LEU A 163 5.19 0.99 0.96
CA LEU A 163 4.74 2.09 0.13
C LEU A 163 3.90 1.56 -1.04
N GLY A 164 3.03 2.40 -1.60
CA GLY A 164 2.32 2.07 -2.82
C GLY A 164 1.95 3.32 -3.63
N THR A 165 1.87 3.15 -4.95
CA THR A 165 1.61 4.24 -5.90
C THR A 165 0.16 4.41 -6.41
N PRO A 166 -0.86 3.55 -6.14
CA PRO A 166 -2.19 3.73 -6.73
C PRO A 166 -2.87 5.08 -6.41
N ALA A 167 -2.84 5.51 -5.15
CA ALA A 167 -3.53 6.72 -4.71
C ALA A 167 -2.94 7.97 -5.36
N ILE A 168 -1.61 8.13 -5.29
CA ILE A 168 -0.90 9.27 -5.90
C ILE A 168 -0.99 9.27 -7.43
N THR A 169 -1.02 8.10 -8.06
CA THR A 169 -1.24 7.99 -9.51
C THR A 169 -2.65 8.41 -9.89
N THR A 170 -3.66 8.13 -9.04
CA THR A 170 -5.05 8.60 -9.26
C THR A 170 -5.13 10.12 -9.25
N ARG A 171 -4.33 10.79 -8.40
CA ARG A 171 -4.19 12.25 -8.38
C ARG A 171 -3.40 12.81 -9.57
N GLY A 172 -2.90 11.98 -10.48
CA GLY A 172 -2.20 12.40 -11.69
C GLY A 172 -0.68 12.42 -11.60
N MET A 173 -0.07 12.07 -10.46
CA MET A 173 1.39 12.04 -10.31
C MET A 173 2.05 11.05 -11.28
N LYS A 174 3.26 11.40 -11.72
CA LYS A 174 4.09 10.67 -12.71
C LYS A 174 5.48 10.38 -12.17
N GLU A 175 6.34 9.80 -13.00
CA GLU A 175 7.67 9.32 -12.61
C GLU A 175 8.57 10.42 -12.02
N LYS A 176 8.50 11.65 -12.54
CA LYS A 176 9.26 12.79 -11.99
C LYS A 176 8.84 13.15 -10.56
N ASP A 177 7.55 12.98 -10.25
CA ASP A 177 7.01 13.22 -8.92
C ASP A 177 7.51 12.16 -7.92
N MET A 178 7.72 10.92 -8.39
CA MET A 178 8.26 9.85 -7.56
C MET A 178 9.67 10.14 -7.07
N ALA A 179 10.49 10.82 -7.89
CA ALA A 179 11.81 11.28 -7.47
C ALA A 179 11.72 12.31 -6.34
N LYS A 180 10.79 13.27 -6.43
CA LYS A 180 10.57 14.24 -5.36
C LYS A 180 10.05 13.57 -4.07
N ILE A 181 9.16 12.59 -4.20
CA ILE A 181 8.68 11.79 -3.06
C ILE A 181 9.82 11.00 -2.41
N ALA A 182 10.71 10.38 -3.19
CA ALA A 182 11.88 9.68 -2.65
C ALA A 182 12.79 10.62 -1.82
N VAL A 183 12.96 11.86 -2.27
CA VAL A 183 13.70 12.90 -1.52
C VAL A 183 13.03 13.21 -0.18
N PHE A 184 11.71 13.40 -0.15
CA PHE A 184 10.98 13.63 1.10
C PHE A 184 11.12 12.46 2.08
N ILE A 185 10.99 11.22 1.56
CA ILE A 185 11.17 10.02 2.36
C ILE A 185 12.59 9.95 2.94
N ASN A 186 13.61 10.20 2.11
CA ASN A 186 14.99 10.17 2.56
C ASN A 186 15.28 11.21 3.65
N LYS A 187 14.84 12.47 3.45
CA LYS A 187 14.99 13.55 4.44
C LYS A 187 14.33 13.16 5.78
N ALA A 188 13.08 12.71 5.76
CA ALA A 188 12.34 12.38 6.98
C ALA A 188 12.93 11.18 7.73
N VAL A 189 13.36 10.13 7.01
CA VAL A 189 14.00 8.96 7.64
C VAL A 189 15.37 9.34 8.24
N ALA A 190 16.13 10.23 7.58
CA ALA A 190 17.43 10.67 8.09
C ALA A 190 17.31 11.40 9.44
N GLU A 191 16.22 12.14 9.69
CA GLU A 191 16.01 12.87 10.95
C GLU A 191 15.77 11.97 12.16
N VAL A 192 15.40 10.72 11.95
CA VAL A 192 15.18 9.73 13.02
C VAL A 192 16.21 8.60 13.01
N LYS A 193 17.31 8.79 12.27
CA LYS A 193 18.43 7.84 12.20
C LYS A 193 19.05 7.62 13.57
N GLY A 194 19.24 6.35 13.93
CA GLY A 194 19.89 5.95 15.18
C GLY A 194 18.97 5.95 16.40
N ILE A 195 17.68 6.27 16.24
CA ILE A 195 16.72 6.10 17.33
C ILE A 195 16.45 4.61 17.52
N GLU A 196 16.90 4.09 18.65
CA GLU A 196 16.71 2.70 19.05
C GLU A 196 15.58 2.58 20.08
N LEU A 197 14.77 1.54 19.93
CA LEU A 197 13.69 1.25 20.86
C LEU A 197 14.20 0.26 21.93
N PRO A 198 13.92 0.47 23.22
CA PRO A 198 14.34 -0.45 24.27
C PRO A 198 13.84 -1.88 24.05
N ASP A 199 14.67 -2.89 24.32
CA ASP A 199 14.26 -4.29 24.16
C ASP A 199 13.16 -4.69 25.14
N ASN A 200 13.28 -4.25 26.40
CA ASN A 200 12.28 -4.51 27.42
C ASN A 200 10.91 -3.87 27.07
N LYS A 201 9.85 -4.68 27.09
CA LYS A 201 8.49 -4.27 26.65
C LYS A 201 7.92 -3.07 27.42
N GLU A 202 8.07 -3.04 28.74
CA GLU A 202 7.53 -1.96 29.58
C GLU A 202 8.30 -0.65 29.36
N LYS A 203 9.64 -0.73 29.37
CA LYS A 203 10.50 0.42 29.06
C LYS A 203 10.21 0.96 27.66
N ARG A 204 10.02 0.08 26.68
CA ARG A 204 9.68 0.45 25.30
C ARG A 204 8.36 1.19 25.20
N LYS A 205 7.32 0.71 25.89
CA LYS A 205 5.99 1.33 25.88
C LYS A 205 6.05 2.77 26.42
N LEU A 206 6.78 2.98 27.51
CA LEU A 206 6.99 4.30 28.11
C LEU A 206 7.82 5.20 27.19
N TYR A 207 8.95 4.70 26.70
CA TYR A 207 9.83 5.44 25.78
C TYR A 207 9.10 5.83 24.50
N TRP A 208 8.36 4.91 23.88
CA TRP A 208 7.56 5.14 22.69
C TRP A 208 6.52 6.26 22.89
N LYS A 209 5.93 6.37 24.09
CA LYS A 209 5.01 7.46 24.43
C LYS A 209 5.71 8.82 24.48
N SER A 210 6.94 8.88 25.01
CA SER A 210 7.75 10.12 25.00
C SER A 210 8.20 10.47 23.58
N LEU A 211 8.81 9.50 22.91
CA LEU A 211 9.35 9.64 21.56
C LEU A 211 8.29 10.15 20.58
N LYS A 212 7.05 9.67 20.69
CA LYS A 212 5.94 10.20 19.90
C LYS A 212 5.78 11.70 20.04
N LYS A 213 5.76 12.21 21.27
CA LYS A 213 5.59 13.65 21.56
C LYS A 213 6.75 14.48 21.03
N GLU A 214 7.96 13.91 21.02
CA GLU A 214 9.16 14.55 20.50
C GLU A 214 9.12 14.61 18.97
N ILE A 215 8.85 13.47 18.31
CA ILE A 215 8.83 13.38 16.84
C ILE A 215 7.77 14.32 16.25
N VAL A 216 6.55 14.37 16.80
CA VAL A 216 5.49 15.25 16.27
C VAL A 216 5.80 16.74 16.40
N LYS A 217 6.76 17.11 17.25
CA LYS A 217 7.23 18.50 17.45
C LYS A 217 8.56 18.78 16.75
N ASN A 218 9.12 17.81 16.02
CA ASN A 218 10.39 17.98 15.34
C ASN A 218 10.25 19.04 14.23
N LYS A 219 10.94 20.17 14.39
CA LYS A 219 10.84 21.33 13.49
C LYS A 219 11.17 20.97 12.04
N LYS A 220 12.21 20.18 11.79
CA LYS A 220 12.59 19.79 10.43
C LYS A 220 11.58 18.87 9.77
N LEU A 221 10.98 17.94 10.52
CA LEU A 221 9.88 17.12 9.99
C LEU A 221 8.68 17.99 9.61
N LEU A 222 8.36 19.01 10.43
CA LEU A 222 7.29 19.97 10.13
C LEU A 222 7.63 20.84 8.91
N GLU A 223 8.88 21.26 8.73
CA GLU A 223 9.34 21.95 7.50
C GLU A 223 9.18 21.08 6.26
N ILE A 224 9.56 19.79 6.34
CA ILE A 224 9.33 18.82 5.25
C ILE A 224 7.83 18.66 5.00
N SER A 225 7.00 18.66 6.05
CA SER A 225 5.54 18.58 5.94
C SER A 225 4.96 19.73 5.12
N GLU A 226 5.43 20.96 5.34
CA GLU A 226 5.03 22.10 4.51
C GLU A 226 5.51 21.97 3.05
N GLU A 227 6.74 21.48 2.81
CA GLU A 227 7.18 21.17 1.43
C GLU A 227 6.27 20.12 0.76
N VAL A 228 5.90 19.06 1.49
CA VAL A 228 5.02 17.97 1.01
C VAL A 228 3.61 18.49 0.75
N LYS A 229 3.08 19.34 1.63
CA LYS A 229 1.77 19.98 1.47
C LYS A 229 1.73 20.86 0.22
N LEU A 230 2.71 21.74 0.04
CA LEU A 230 2.83 22.60 -1.16
C LEU A 230 3.00 21.78 -2.43
N PHE A 231 3.78 20.70 -2.38
CA PHE A 231 3.95 19.79 -3.51
C PHE A 231 2.64 19.08 -3.88
N SER A 232 1.96 18.51 -2.88
CA SER A 232 0.75 17.73 -3.09
C SER A 232 -0.48 18.57 -3.46
N ALA A 233 -0.50 19.85 -3.10
CA ALA A 233 -1.57 20.79 -3.48
C ALA A 233 -1.66 21.06 -4.99
N LYS A 234 -0.60 20.75 -5.75
CA LYS A 234 -0.54 20.91 -7.22
C LYS A 234 -1.39 19.87 -7.98
N PHE A 235 -1.88 18.84 -7.28
CA PHE A 235 -2.58 17.71 -7.88
C PHE A 235 -4.05 17.69 -7.44
N PRO A 236 -5.00 17.34 -8.33
CA PRO A 236 -6.42 17.28 -7.98
C PRO A 236 -6.69 16.26 -6.85
N VAL A 237 -7.81 16.48 -6.16
CA VAL A 237 -8.44 15.50 -5.26
C VAL A 237 -9.65 14.95 -6.02
N PRO A 238 -9.59 13.70 -6.52
CA PRO A 238 -10.69 13.08 -7.24
C PRO A 238 -11.87 12.72 -6.34
#